data_AF-V6KJH5-F1
#
_entry.id   AF-V6KJH5-F1
#
_cell.length_a   1.000
_cell.length_b   1.000
_cell.length_c   1.000
_cell.angle_alpha   90.00
_cell.angle_beta   90.00
_cell.angle_gamma   90.00
#
_symmetry.space_group_name_H-M   'P 1'
#
loop_
_entity.id
_entity.type
_entity.pdbx_description
1 polymer ?
#
loop_
_entity_poly.entity_id
_entity_poly.type
_entity_poly.pdbx_seq_one_letter_code
_entity_poly.pdbx_strand_id
1 'polypeptide(L)'
;MAQEGTVNLEFIGIDPETQGGGSPTVWVEEETADLVVQGIKAEEVLKALISGTEWVAGHDTGIPAHEAVIRIPARLVPILREACDVAERRAGLRRTAAER
;
A
#
# COMPACT_ATOMS: atom_id res chain seq x y z
N MET A 1 24.81 -19.28 2.97
CA MET A 1 24.05 -18.63 4.07
C MET A 1 23.68 -17.26 3.53
N ALA A 2 22.41 -17.05 3.18
CA ALA A 2 21.95 -15.74 2.76
C ALA A 2 22.06 -14.80 3.96
N GLN A 3 22.63 -13.61 3.75
CA GLN A 3 22.60 -12.54 4.72
C GLN A 3 21.13 -12.32 5.10
N GLU A 4 20.77 -12.45 6.38
CA GLU A 4 19.51 -11.88 6.87
C GLU A 4 19.64 -10.36 6.67
N GLY A 5 19.08 -9.86 5.57
CA GLY A 5 18.88 -8.43 5.38
C GLY A 5 17.86 -7.99 6.42
N THR A 6 18.25 -7.08 7.31
CA THR A 6 17.31 -6.49 8.24
C THR A 6 16.39 -5.57 7.44
N VAL A 7 15.11 -5.93 7.32
CA VAL A 7 14.08 -5.05 6.74
C VAL A 7 13.86 -3.89 7.70
N ASN A 8 14.17 -2.67 7.28
CA ASN A 8 13.95 -1.47 8.07
C ASN A 8 12.66 -0.78 7.61
N LEU A 9 11.84 -0.35 8.57
CA LEU A 9 10.56 0.31 8.32
C LEU A 9 10.52 1.68 8.98
N GLU A 10 10.23 2.71 8.21
CA GLU A 10 9.85 4.04 8.71
C GLU A 10 8.35 4.04 9.00
N PHE A 11 7.97 4.20 10.28
CA PHE A 11 6.56 4.32 10.67
C PHE A 11 5.99 5.67 10.22
N ILE A 12 4.88 5.63 9.50
CA ILE A 12 4.18 6.83 9.03
C ILE A 12 2.97 7.12 9.91
N GLY A 13 2.14 6.10 10.16
CA GLY A 13 0.93 6.31 10.94
C GLY A 13 0.07 5.08 11.10
N ILE A 14 -0.86 5.22 12.04
CA ILE A 14 -1.85 4.21 12.42
C ILE A 14 -3.24 4.84 12.32
N ASP A 15 -4.25 4.01 12.10
CA ASP A 15 -5.64 4.43 12.09
C ASP A 15 -6.02 5.22 13.36
N PRO A 16 -6.45 6.49 13.24
CA PRO A 16 -6.78 7.32 14.39
C PRO A 16 -8.01 6.82 15.15
N GLU A 17 -8.83 5.95 14.55
CA GLU A 17 -10.01 5.36 15.17
C GLU A 17 -9.72 3.97 15.79
N THR A 18 -8.46 3.60 15.95
CA THR A 18 -8.07 2.29 16.53
C THR A 18 -8.66 2.11 17.93
N GLN A 19 -9.66 1.24 18.06
CA GLN A 19 -10.22 0.78 19.34
C GLN A 19 -10.24 -0.75 19.38
N GLY A 20 -9.10 -1.36 19.73
CA GLY A 20 -8.98 -2.77 20.16
C GLY A 20 -9.29 -3.89 19.14
N GLY A 21 -9.93 -3.60 18.01
CA GLY A 21 -10.35 -4.60 17.01
C GLY A 21 -9.49 -4.69 15.75
N GLY A 22 -8.52 -3.78 15.60
CA GLY A 22 -7.62 -3.74 14.45
C GLY A 22 -6.99 -2.37 14.27
N SER A 23 -5.75 -2.36 13.80
CA SER A 23 -4.90 -1.18 13.68
C SER A 23 -4.34 -1.08 12.27
N PRO A 24 -5.12 -0.65 11.25
CA PRO A 24 -4.56 -0.36 9.95
C PRO A 24 -3.37 0.60 10.10
N THR A 25 -2.22 0.23 9.56
CA THR A 25 -0.93 0.87 9.83
C THR A 25 -0.12 0.95 8.55
N VAL A 26 0.60 2.06 8.39
CA VAL A 26 1.38 2.37 7.19
C VAL A 26 2.83 2.63 7.58
N TRP A 27 3.74 2.00 6.83
CA TRP A 27 5.18 2.20 6.89
C TRP A 27 5.74 2.43 5.48
N VAL A 28 6.97 2.91 5.41
CA VAL A 28 7.80 2.88 4.20
C VAL A 28 9.03 2.02 4.46
N GLU A 29 9.32 1.07 3.58
CA GLU A 29 10.53 0.26 3.63
C GLU A 29 11.74 1.09 3.21
N GLU A 30 12.85 1.01 3.97
CA GLU A 30 13.94 1.96 3.81
C GLU A 30 14.78 1.78 2.55
N GLU A 31 14.99 0.55 2.09
CA GLU A 31 15.86 0.20 0.96
C GLU A 31 15.14 0.33 -0.39
N THR A 32 13.90 -0.16 -0.49
CA THR A 32 13.09 -0.18 -1.72
C THR A 32 12.20 1.04 -1.85
N ALA A 33 11.98 1.78 -0.76
CA ALA A 33 10.98 2.85 -0.65
C ALA A 33 9.53 2.38 -0.85
N ASP A 34 9.27 1.06 -0.78
CA ASP A 34 7.91 0.53 -0.92
C ASP A 34 7.02 0.92 0.26
N LEU A 35 5.75 1.22 -0.03
CA LEU A 35 4.74 1.39 1.00
C LEU A 35 4.36 0.01 1.54
N VAL A 36 4.53 -0.19 2.84
CA VAL A 36 4.08 -1.39 3.54
C VAL A 36 2.82 -1.04 4.33
N VAL A 37 1.73 -1.78 4.08
CA VAL A 37 0.42 -1.46 4.65
C VAL A 37 -0.21 -2.69 5.31
N GLN A 38 -0.50 -2.59 6.61
CA GLN A 38 -1.45 -3.46 7.28
C GLN A 38 -2.84 -2.86 7.10
N GLY A 39 -3.78 -3.62 6.52
CA GLY A 39 -5.14 -3.13 6.27
C GLY A 39 -6.22 -4.18 6.48
N ILE A 40 -7.46 -3.83 6.13
CA ILE A 40 -8.63 -4.70 6.28
C ILE A 40 -8.70 -5.62 5.06
N LYS A 41 -8.78 -6.93 5.26
CA LYS A 41 -8.98 -7.87 4.15
C LYS A 41 -10.33 -7.60 3.49
N ALA A 42 -10.37 -7.58 2.16
CA ALA A 42 -11.64 -7.47 1.44
C ALA A 42 -12.55 -8.68 1.70
N GLU A 43 -13.85 -8.41 1.76
CA GLU A 43 -14.87 -9.45 1.77
C GLU A 43 -15.01 -10.10 0.38
N GLU A 44 -15.60 -11.30 0.34
CA GLU A 44 -15.70 -12.08 -0.89
C GLU A 44 -16.46 -11.37 -2.01
N VAL A 45 -17.50 -10.58 -1.69
CA VAL A 45 -18.22 -9.79 -2.70
C VAL A 45 -17.32 -8.78 -3.40
N LEU A 46 -16.42 -8.13 -2.65
CA LEU A 46 -15.50 -7.13 -3.21
C LEU A 46 -14.39 -7.82 -4.00
N LYS A 47 -13.89 -8.97 -3.52
CA LYS A 47 -12.92 -9.78 -4.28
C LYS A 47 -13.51 -10.29 -5.59
N ALA A 48 -14.75 -10.77 -5.58
CA ALA A 48 -15.43 -11.27 -6.78
C ALA A 48 -15.62 -10.15 -7.82
N LEU A 49 -16.03 -8.95 -7.38
CA LEU A 49 -16.14 -7.78 -8.26
C LEU A 49 -14.79 -7.44 -8.90
N ILE A 50 -13.72 -7.35 -8.10
CA ILE A 50 -12.38 -7.00 -8.62
C ILE A 50 -11.84 -8.08 -9.55
N SER A 51 -11.96 -9.35 -9.15
CA SER A 51 -11.48 -10.50 -9.92
C SER A 51 -12.26 -10.70 -11.23
N GLY A 52 -13.54 -10.34 -11.27
CA GLY A 52 -14.42 -10.54 -12.43
C GLY A 52 -14.50 -9.35 -13.39
N THR A 53 -13.87 -8.22 -13.07
CA THR A 53 -13.94 -7.00 -13.88
C THR A 53 -12.67 -6.82 -14.70
N GLU A 54 -12.81 -6.57 -16.00
CA GLU A 54 -11.72 -6.11 -16.85
C GLU A 54 -11.50 -4.60 -16.59
N TRP A 55 -10.51 -4.27 -15.77
CA TRP A 55 -10.22 -2.88 -15.39
C TRP A 55 -9.48 -2.08 -16.47
N VAL A 56 -8.72 -2.77 -17.32
CA VAL A 56 -7.96 -2.21 -18.43
C VAL A 56 -8.21 -3.08 -19.65
N ALA A 57 -8.63 -2.48 -20.75
CA ALA A 57 -8.95 -3.20 -21.98
C ALA A 57 -7.74 -4.02 -22.46
N GLY A 58 -7.96 -5.32 -22.73
CA GLY A 58 -6.93 -6.26 -23.17
C GLY A 58 -6.08 -6.87 -22.04
N HIS A 59 -6.44 -6.66 -20.77
CA HIS A 59 -5.79 -7.29 -19.62
C HIS A 59 -6.64 -8.42 -19.02
N ASP A 60 -5.97 -9.45 -18.51
CA ASP A 60 -6.64 -10.58 -17.87
C ASP A 60 -7.42 -10.18 -16.63
N THR A 61 -8.60 -10.79 -16.45
CA THR A 61 -9.37 -10.73 -15.21
C THR A 61 -8.83 -11.75 -14.21
N GLY A 62 -8.86 -11.42 -12.92
CA GLY A 62 -8.46 -12.32 -11.85
C GLY A 62 -7.65 -11.60 -10.77
N ILE A 63 -7.43 -12.26 -9.64
CA ILE A 63 -6.44 -11.84 -8.63
C ILE A 63 -5.38 -12.94 -8.55
N PRO A 64 -4.11 -12.66 -8.93
CA PRO A 64 -3.02 -13.61 -8.79
C PRO A 64 -2.85 -14.12 -7.35
N ALA A 65 -2.36 -15.35 -7.19
CA ALA A 65 -2.26 -16.00 -5.88
C ALA A 65 -1.35 -15.28 -4.87
N HIS A 66 -0.42 -14.43 -5.35
CA HIS A 66 0.49 -13.65 -4.52
C HIS A 66 -0.01 -12.21 -4.25
N GLU A 67 -1.18 -11.85 -4.78
CA GLU A 67 -1.80 -10.54 -4.58
C GLU A 67 -3.00 -10.63 -3.63
N ALA A 68 -3.33 -9.52 -2.99
CA ALA A 68 -4.47 -9.43 -2.09
C ALA A 68 -5.22 -8.11 -2.28
N VAL A 69 -6.55 -8.18 -2.23
CA VAL A 69 -7.38 -6.97 -2.14
C VAL A 69 -7.44 -6.53 -0.68
N ILE A 70 -6.87 -5.37 -0.40
CA ILE A 70 -6.86 -4.74 0.92
C ILE A 70 -7.74 -3.49 0.87
N ARG A 71 -8.73 -3.42 1.77
CA ARG A 71 -9.58 -2.25 1.97
C ARG A 71 -8.88 -1.30 2.95
N ILE A 72 -8.62 -0.09 2.49
CA ILE A 72 -8.08 1.00 3.31
C ILE A 72 -9.19 2.02 3.58
N PRO A 73 -9.56 2.28 4.85
CA PRO A 73 -10.53 3.31 5.18
C PRO A 73 -10.11 4.70 4.69
N ALA A 74 -11.06 5.50 4.22
CA ALA A 74 -10.79 6.83 3.68
C ALA A 74 -10.09 7.77 4.68
N ARG A 75 -10.31 7.57 5.99
CA ARG A 75 -9.63 8.33 7.05
C ARG A 75 -8.11 8.10 7.11
N LEU A 76 -7.58 7.04 6.48
CA LEU A 76 -6.12 6.83 6.35
C LEU A 76 -5.51 7.58 5.17
N VAL A 77 -6.31 8.21 4.30
CA VAL A 77 -5.79 8.92 3.12
C VAL A 77 -4.72 9.97 3.48
N PRO A 78 -4.84 10.76 4.55
CA PRO A 78 -3.77 11.68 4.95
C PRO A 78 -2.44 10.96 5.27
N ILE A 79 -2.50 9.84 6.00
CA ILE A 79 -1.32 9.03 6.35
C ILE A 79 -0.70 8.40 5.09
N LEU A 80 -1.53 7.90 4.17
CA LEU A 80 -1.06 7.36 2.89
C LEU A 80 -0.38 8.43 2.02
N ARG A 81 -0.88 9.68 2.03
CA ARG A 81 -0.23 10.78 1.31
C ARG A 81 1.16 11.08 1.88
N GLU A 82 1.29 11.10 3.20
CA GLU A 82 2.59 11.26 3.85
C GLU A 82 3.55 10.11 3.51
N ALA A 83 3.04 8.87 3.48
CA ALA A 83 3.83 7.71 3.07
C ALA A 83 4.30 7.82 1.61
N CYS A 84 3.41 8.24 0.69
CA CYS A 84 3.80 8.55 -0.69
C CYS A 84 4.89 9.62 -0.74
N ASP A 85 4.74 10.71 0.03
CA ASP A 85 5.72 11.79 0.07
C ASP A 85 7.10 11.32 0.57
N VAL A 86 7.15 10.41 1.54
CA VAL A 86 8.40 9.78 2.03
C VAL A 86 8.99 8.87 0.96
N ALA A 87 8.19 7.98 0.38
CA ALA A 87 8.60 7.04 -0.66
C ALA A 87 9.15 7.74 -1.89
N GLU A 88 8.44 8.77 -2.40
CA GLU A 88 8.89 9.55 -3.55
C GLU A 88 10.22 10.26 -3.30
N ARG A 89 10.45 10.76 -2.08
CA ARG A 89 11.75 11.35 -1.70
C ARG A 89 12.86 10.31 -1.70
N ARG A 90 12.62 9.15 -1.10
CA ARG A 90 13.61 8.05 -1.00
C ARG A 90 13.95 7.48 -2.38
N ALA A 91 12.94 7.25 -3.23
CA ALA A 91 13.10 6.71 -4.57
C ALA A 91 13.55 7.74 -5.62
N GLY A 92 13.64 9.03 -5.28
CA GLY A 92 13.99 10.09 -6.23
C GLY A 92 12.95 10.30 -7.34
N LEU A 93 11.67 9.94 -7.10
CA LEU A 93 10.60 9.99 -8.09
C LEU A 93 9.97 11.37 -8.27
N ARG A 94 10.29 12.33 -7.39
CA ARG A 94 9.82 13.71 -7.54
C ARG A 94 10.45 14.35 -8.78
N ARG A 95 9.70 14.40 -9.88
CA ARG A 95 10.05 15.26 -11.01
C ARG A 95 10.16 16.70 -10.52
N THR A 96 11.27 17.36 -10.85
CA THR A 96 11.35 18.81 -10.70
C THR A 96 10.33 19.44 -11.65
N ALA A 97 9.84 20.64 -11.32
CA ALA A 97 8.84 21.35 -12.11
C ALA A 97 9.25 21.63 -13.59
N ALA A 98 10.47 21.25 -14.01
CA ALA A 98 10.98 21.41 -15.36
C ALA A 98 10.53 20.34 -16.37
N GLU A 99 9.79 19.29 -15.96
CA GLU A 99 9.43 18.15 -16.82
C GLU A 99 7.91 17.96 -17.02
N ARG A 100 7.15 19.06 -17.01
CA ARG A 100 5.73 19.12 -17.42
C ARG A 100 5.58 20.07 -18.60
#